data_AF-A0A834ZQA3-F1
#
_entry.id   AF-A0A834ZQA3-F1
#
_cell.length_a   1.000
_cell.length_b   1.000
_cell.length_c   1.000
_cell.angle_alpha   90.00
_cell.angle_beta   90.00
_cell.angle_gamma   90.00
#
_symmetry.space_group_name_H-M   'P 1'
#
loop_
_entity.id
_entity.type
_entity.pdbx_description
1 polymer ?
#
loop_
_entity_poly.entity_id
_entity_poly.type
_entity_poly.pdbx_seq_one_letter_code
_entity_poly.pdbx_strand_id
1 'polypeptide(L)'
;MPPGKRIPVEFNDMRQPKGDHASKLANLCRSIVRNPNYAPLQVEKWNDIPNQAKEMMWKYIKEHTDVAEEWRKWIMQSMAKKFRGHIK
;
A
#
# COMPACT_ATOMS: atom_id res chain seq x y z
N MET A 1 0.74 -5.83 14.38
CA MET A 1 -0.50 -5.28 14.97
C MET A 1 -1.33 -6.46 15.46
N PRO A 2 -2.02 -6.37 16.60
CA PRO A 2 -2.93 -7.42 17.03
C PRO A 2 -4.11 -7.55 16.06
N PRO A 3 -4.70 -8.75 15.90
CA PRO A 3 -5.87 -8.97 15.07
C PRO A 3 -7.02 -8.05 15.48
N GLY A 4 -7.67 -7.40 14.52
CA GLY A 4 -8.90 -6.61 14.73
C GLY A 4 -8.74 -5.10 14.90
N LYS A 5 -7.52 -4.55 15.01
CA LYS A 5 -7.30 -3.08 14.95
C LYS A 5 -6.93 -2.67 13.52
N ARG A 6 -7.91 -2.13 12.79
CA ARG A 6 -7.69 -1.46 11.50
C ARG A 6 -7.20 -0.04 11.71
N ILE A 7 -6.41 0.47 10.76
CA ILE A 7 -6.00 1.88 10.73
C ILE A 7 -7.18 2.69 10.16
N PRO A 8 -7.82 3.58 10.93
CA PRO A 8 -8.80 4.51 10.40
C PRO A 8 -8.05 5.56 9.56
N VAL A 9 -8.17 5.48 8.24
CA VAL A 9 -7.50 6.41 7.34
C VAL A 9 -8.51 7.46 6.91
N GLU A 10 -8.27 8.70 7.33
CA GLU A 10 -9.02 9.85 6.84
C GLU A 10 -8.31 10.44 5.63
N PHE A 11 -9.08 10.81 4.61
CA PHE A 11 -8.60 11.52 3.44
C PHE A 11 -9.17 12.94 3.42
N ASN A 12 -8.35 13.93 3.05
CA ASN A 12 -8.81 15.30 2.84
C ASN A 12 -9.50 15.44 1.46
N ASP A 13 -10.08 16.61 1.20
CA ASP A 13 -10.75 16.94 -0.07
C ASP A 13 -9.81 16.85 -1.28
N MET A 14 -8.50 16.96 -1.06
CA MET A 14 -7.46 16.78 -2.06
C MET A 14 -7.07 15.31 -2.29
N ARG A 15 -7.82 14.36 -1.73
CA ARG A 15 -7.57 12.94 -1.85
C ARG A 15 -6.23 12.49 -1.27
N GLN A 16 -5.80 13.12 -0.18
CA GLN A 16 -4.58 12.78 0.54
C GLN A 16 -4.90 12.31 1.96
N PRO A 17 -4.26 11.24 2.44
CA PRO A 17 -4.45 10.80 3.81
C PRO A 17 -3.95 11.88 4.78
N LYS A 18 -4.72 12.18 5.83
CA LYS A 18 -4.43 13.24 6.82
C LYS A 18 -4.18 12.65 8.22
N GLY A 19 -3.40 13.36 9.03
CA GLY A 19 -3.14 13.03 10.44
C GLY A 19 -2.18 11.86 10.66
N ASP A 20 -2.07 11.40 11.90
CA ASP A 20 -1.11 10.36 12.32
C ASP A 20 -1.35 9.01 11.62
N HIS A 21 -2.58 8.77 11.18
CA HIS A 21 -2.95 7.56 10.45
C HIS A 21 -2.41 7.54 9.01
N ALA A 22 -2.13 8.71 8.42
CA ALA A 22 -1.48 8.82 7.11
C ALA A 22 -0.07 8.24 7.13
N SER A 23 0.70 8.54 8.18
CA SER A 23 2.03 7.98 8.39
C SER A 23 2.00 6.47 8.58
N LYS A 24 1.01 5.95 9.32
CA LYS A 24 0.80 4.50 9.50
C LYS A 24 0.47 3.80 8.17
N LEU A 25 -0.41 4.37 7.35
CA LEU A 25 -0.69 3.86 6.01
C LEU A 25 0.56 3.89 5.11
N ALA A 26 1.32 4.98 5.14
CA ALA A 26 2.53 5.11 4.34
C ALA A 26 3.59 4.05 4.70
N ASN A 27 3.75 3.77 6.00
CA ASN A 27 4.63 2.73 6.51
C ASN A 27 4.14 1.33 6.13
N LEU A 28 2.83 1.07 6.22
CA LEU A 28 2.22 -0.19 5.78
C LEU A 28 2.49 -0.44 4.28
N CYS A 29 2.21 0.56 3.43
CA CYS A 29 2.51 0.49 2.01
C CYS A 29 3.99 0.19 1.74
N ARG A 30 4.91 0.84 2.47
CA ARG A 30 6.35 0.60 2.34
C ARG A 30 6.72 -0.83 2.75
N SER A 31 6.13 -1.36 3.82
CA SER A 31 6.38 -2.73 4.29
C SER A 31 5.93 -3.76 3.25
N ILE A 32 4.73 -3.60 2.69
CA ILE A 32 4.20 -4.52 1.67
C ILE A 32 5.08 -4.52 0.42
N VAL A 33 5.47 -3.33 -0.06
CA VAL A 33 6.30 -3.15 -1.26
C VAL A 33 7.70 -3.75 -1.11
N ARG A 34 8.18 -3.93 0.12
CA ARG A 34 9.49 -4.54 0.44
C ARG A 34 9.41 -6.03 0.75
N ASN A 35 8.21 -6.59 0.82
CA ASN A 35 8.04 -7.99 1.15
C ASN A 35 8.23 -8.83 -0.14
N PRO A 36 9.23 -9.73 -0.19
CA PRO A 36 9.52 -10.52 -1.39
C PRO A 36 8.37 -11.44 -1.80
N ASN A 37 7.45 -11.77 -0.88
CA ASN A 37 6.26 -12.56 -1.19
C ASN A 37 5.25 -11.79 -2.07
N TYR A 38 5.30 -10.47 -2.05
CA TYR A 38 4.42 -9.62 -2.86
C TYR A 38 5.18 -8.91 -3.99
N ALA A 39 6.41 -8.49 -3.76
CA ALA A 39 7.25 -7.80 -4.72
C ALA A 39 8.61 -8.52 -4.80
N PRO A 40 8.79 -9.47 -5.73
CA PRO A 40 10.04 -10.19 -5.88
C PRO A 40 11.20 -9.24 -6.16
N LEU A 41 12.37 -9.47 -5.53
CA LEU A 41 13.57 -8.63 -5.68
C LEU A 41 14.09 -8.57 -7.13
N GLN A 42 13.74 -9.57 -7.95
CA GLN A 42 14.13 -9.67 -9.35
C GLN A 42 13.34 -8.73 -10.27
N VAL A 43 12.26 -8.13 -9.75
CA VAL A 43 11.41 -7.22 -10.52
C VAL A 43 11.91 -5.79 -10.33
N GLU A 44 12.35 -5.13 -11.41
CA GLU A 44 12.86 -3.76 -11.33
C GLU A 44 11.75 -2.69 -11.49
N LYS A 45 10.64 -3.04 -12.14
CA LYS A 45 9.55 -2.10 -12.43
C LYS A 45 8.25 -2.58 -11.81
N TRP A 46 7.52 -1.64 -11.21
CA TRP A 46 6.20 -1.91 -10.62
C TRP A 46 5.22 -2.58 -11.61
N ASN A 47 5.33 -2.23 -12.89
CA ASN A 47 4.45 -2.78 -13.92
C ASN A 47 4.69 -4.27 -14.14
N ASP A 48 5.90 -4.77 -13.89
CA ASP A 48 6.30 -6.16 -14.09
C ASP A 48 5.90 -7.05 -12.90
N ILE A 49 5.44 -6.46 -11.79
CA ILE A 49 4.86 -7.22 -10.67
C ILE A 49 3.53 -7.85 -11.15
N PRO A 50 3.35 -9.18 -11.00
CA PRO A 50 2.13 -9.86 -11.40
C PRO A 50 0.86 -9.23 -10.81
N ASN A 51 -0.23 -9.22 -11.59
CA ASN A 51 -1.51 -8.67 -11.15
C ASN A 51 -2.04 -9.40 -9.91
N GLN A 52 -1.86 -10.71 -9.80
CA GLN A 52 -2.23 -11.48 -8.63
C GLN A 52 -1.49 -11.00 -7.36
N ALA A 53 -0.20 -10.67 -7.48
CA ALA A 53 0.55 -10.14 -6.35
C ALA A 53 0.04 -8.75 -5.95
N LYS A 54 -0.28 -7.88 -6.92
CA LYS A 54 -0.92 -6.58 -6.70
C LYS A 54 -2.29 -6.70 -6.02
N GLU A 55 -3.07 -7.72 -6.35
CA GLU A 55 -4.34 -8.02 -5.68
C GLU A 55 -4.15 -8.48 -4.24
N MET A 56 -3.14 -9.33 -3.98
CA MET A 56 -2.79 -9.74 -2.61
C MET A 56 -2.33 -8.56 -1.76
N MET A 57 -1.55 -7.64 -2.33
CA MET A 57 -1.19 -6.37 -1.67
C MET A 57 -2.45 -5.55 -1.30
N TRP A 58 -3.40 -5.44 -2.23
CA TRP A 58 -4.65 -4.71 -1.98
C TRP A 58 -5.51 -5.38 -0.90
N LYS A 59 -5.62 -6.71 -0.93
CA LYS A 59 -6.33 -7.49 0.10
C LYS A 59 -5.72 -7.23 1.48
N TYR A 60 -4.40 -7.24 1.57
CA TYR A 60 -3.69 -6.96 2.81
C TYR A 60 -3.96 -5.54 3.34
N ILE A 61 -4.03 -4.53 2.46
CA ILE A 61 -4.43 -3.16 2.85
C ILE A 61 -5.85 -3.15 3.44
N LYS A 62 -6.82 -3.81 2.81
CA LYS A 62 -8.21 -3.86 3.31
C LYS A 62 -8.35 -4.62 4.64
N GLU A 63 -7.50 -5.61 4.88
CA GLU A 63 -7.51 -6.34 6.16
C GLU A 63 -6.98 -5.47 7.32
N HIS A 64 -6.09 -4.53 7.03
CA HIS A 64 -5.37 -3.74 8.04
C HIS A 64 -5.80 -2.26 8.10
N THR A 65 -6.71 -1.82 7.24
CA THR A 65 -7.17 -0.43 7.14
C THR A 65 -8.65 -0.36 6.82
N ASP A 66 -9.32 0.73 7.19
CA ASP A 66 -10.73 0.99 6.83
C ASP A 66 -10.87 1.76 5.51
N VAL A 67 -9.89 1.64 4.62
CA VAL A 67 -9.90 2.36 3.36
C VAL A 67 -10.96 1.79 2.40
N ALA A 68 -11.81 2.66 1.86
CA ALA A 68 -12.79 2.30 0.85
C ALA A 68 -12.14 1.97 -0.52
N GLU A 69 -12.84 1.17 -1.33
CA GLU A 69 -12.34 0.69 -2.63
C GLU A 69 -12.05 1.83 -3.63
N GLU A 70 -12.73 2.97 -3.51
CA GLU A 70 -12.49 4.19 -4.31
C GLU A 70 -11.04 4.71 -4.21
N TRP A 71 -10.36 4.43 -3.10
CA TRP A 71 -8.97 4.85 -2.85
C TRP A 71 -7.93 3.86 -3.38
N ARG A 72 -8.35 2.68 -3.86
CA ARG A 72 -7.45 1.63 -4.37
C ARG A 72 -6.47 2.19 -5.39
N LYS A 73 -6.98 2.91 -6.39
CA LYS A 73 -6.14 3.47 -7.47
C LYS A 73 -5.04 4.37 -6.89
N TRP A 74 -5.41 5.25 -5.96
CA TRP A 74 -4.46 6.18 -5.33
C TRP A 74 -3.43 5.43 -4.48
N ILE A 75 -3.84 4.45 -3.67
CA ILE A 75 -2.95 3.66 -2.82
C ILE A 75 -1.97 2.86 -3.67
N MET A 76 -2.44 2.17 -4.71
CA MET A 76 -1.60 1.39 -5.60
C MET A 76 -0.57 2.27 -6.33
N GLN A 77 -0.94 3.49 -6.74
CA GLN A 77 0.01 4.47 -7.29
C GLN A 77 1.03 4.94 -6.23
N SER A 78 0.59 5.15 -5.00
CA SER A 78 1.44 5.52 -3.87
C SER A 78 2.46 4.43 -3.53
N MET A 79 2.07 3.17 -3.67
CA MET A 79 2.95 2.00 -3.55
C MET A 79 3.96 1.92 -4.70
N ALA A 80 3.51 2.10 -5.94
CA ALA A 80 4.39 2.13 -7.11
C ALA A 80 5.51 3.17 -7.00
N LYS A 81 5.18 4.38 -6.52
CA LYS A 81 6.18 5.44 -6.25
C LYS A 81 7.21 5.02 -5.20
N LYS A 82 6.77 4.34 -4.14
CA LYS A 82 7.65 3.83 -3.08
C LYS A 82 8.53 2.68 -3.55
N PHE A 83 8.01 1.81 -4.42
CA PHE A 83 8.76 0.71 -5.03
C PHE A 83 9.93 1.23 -5.86
N ARG A 84 9.67 2.23 -6.72
CA ARG A 84 10.73 2.90 -7.51
C ARG A 84 11.81 3.55 -6.64
N GLY A 85 11.44 4.08 -5.47
CA GLY A 85 12.40 4.63 -4.53
C GLY A 85 13.22 3.58 -3.76
N HIS A 86 12.79 2.31 -3.78
CA HIS A 86 13.44 1.22 -3.05
C HIS A 86 14.48 0.47 -3.90
N ILE A 87 14.24 0.30 -5.20
CA ILE A 87 15.16 -0.34 -6.13
C ILE A 87 16.19 0.70 -6.57
N LYS A 88 17.39 0.63 -6.00
CA LYS A 88 18.57 1.42 -6.36
C LYS A 88 19.77 0.49 -6.46
#